data_AF-A0A7L3W3M5-F1
#
_entry.id   AF-A0A7L3W3M5-F1
#
_cell.length_a   1.000
_cell.length_b   1.000
_cell.length_c   1.000
_cell.angle_alpha   90.00
_cell.angle_beta   90.00
_cell.angle_gamma   90.00
#
_symmetry.space_group_name_H-M   'P 1'
#
loop_
_entity.id
_entity.type
_entity.pdbx_description
1 polymer ?
#
loop_
_entity_poly.entity_id
_entity_poly.type
_entity_poly.pdbx_seq_one_letter_code
_entity_poly.pdbx_strand_id
1 'polypeptide(L)' 'QHMHKGEKPFTCSVCGHQFRDKYTLDRHQRIHTEERRLTCAQCPKTFWYKRHLMTHQYLLTGECPFPC' A
#
# COMPACT_ATOMS: atom_id res chain seq x y z
N GLN A 1 16.11 2.60 -30.79
CA GLN A 1 15.77 2.97 -29.40
C GLN A 1 14.49 2.23 -28.97
N HIS A 2 14.57 0.93 -28.68
CA HIS A 2 13.44 0.15 -28.16
C HIS A 2 13.70 -0.14 -26.68
N MET A 3 13.63 0.90 -25.85
CA MET A 3 13.83 0.77 -24.41
C MET A 3 12.64 0.06 -23.78
N HIS A 4 12.93 -1.05 -23.10
CA HIS A 4 12.08 -1.78 -22.15
C HIS A 4 10.80 -2.45 -22.69
N LYS A 5 10.96 -3.58 -23.39
CA LYS A 5 10.01 -4.71 -23.25
C LYS A 5 10.24 -5.43 -21.91
N GLY A 6 10.05 -4.74 -20.80
CA GLY A 6 9.70 -5.43 -19.57
C GLY A 6 8.22 -5.72 -19.69
N GLU A 7 7.83 -6.82 -20.34
CA GLU A 7 6.41 -7.16 -20.51
C GLU A 7 5.80 -7.26 -19.11
N LYS A 8 4.98 -6.28 -18.78
CA LYS A 8 4.24 -6.18 -17.53
C LYS A 8 2.79 -6.52 -17.87
N PRO A 9 2.43 -7.82 -17.90
CA PRO A 9 1.14 -8.26 -18.44
C PRO A 9 -0.04 -7.81 -17.57
N PHE A 10 0.23 -7.38 -16.33
CA PHE A 10 -0.78 -6.99 -15.37
C PHE A 10 -0.96 -5.47 -15.39
N THR A 11 -2.04 -5.00 -16.00
CA THR A 11 -2.36 -3.57 -16.10
C THR A 11 -3.47 -3.21 -15.13
N CYS A 12 -3.31 -2.11 -14.39
CA CYS A 12 -4.36 -1.55 -13.56
C CYS A 12 -5.46 -0.96 -14.44
N SER A 13 -6.68 -1.44 -14.29
CA SER A 13 -7.86 -0.96 -15.00
C SER A 13 -8.29 0.46 -14.61
N VAL A 14 -7.82 0.98 -13.46
CA VAL A 14 -8.19 2.32 -12.97
C VAL A 14 -7.25 3.40 -13.51
N CYS A 15 -5.94 3.18 -13.47
CA CYS A 15 -4.95 4.19 -13.85
C CYS A 15 -4.03 3.79 -15.02
N GLY A 16 -4.23 2.60 -15.60
CA GLY A 16 -3.43 2.10 -16.72
C GLY A 16 -1.99 1.69 -16.34
N HIS A 17 -1.62 1.73 -15.06
CA HIS A 17 -0.25 1.42 -14.66
C HIS A 17 0.03 -0.08 -14.76
N GLN A 18 1.22 -0.43 -15.27
CA GLN A 18 1.59 -1.82 -15.54
C GLN A 18 2.51 -2.38 -14.45
N PHE A 19 2.29 -3.66 -14.12
CA PHE A 19 2.98 -4.42 -13.09
C PHE A 19 3.51 -5.76 -13.64
N ARG A 20 4.62 -6.22 -13.05
CA ARG A 20 5.29 -7.46 -13.47
C ARG A 20 4.52 -8.71 -13.02
N ASP A 21 3.76 -8.61 -11.94
CA ASP A 21 3.05 -9.73 -11.33
C ASP A 21 1.68 -9.31 -10.80
N LYS A 22 0.76 -10.29 -10.74
CA LYS A 22 -0.62 -10.10 -10.25
C LYS A 22 -0.65 -9.67 -8.79
N TYR A 23 0.28 -10.14 -7.95
CA TYR A 23 0.34 -9.77 -6.54
C TYR A 23 0.58 -8.27 -6.35
N THR A 24 1.49 -7.69 -7.13
CA THR A 24 1.81 -6.26 -7.09
C THR A 24 0.66 -5.43 -7.68
N LEU A 25 0.01 -5.91 -8.74
CA LEU A 25 -1.20 -5.29 -9.27
C LEU A 25 -2.35 -5.29 -8.24
N ASP A 26 -2.64 -6.43 -7.60
CA ASP A 26 -3.69 -6.55 -6.57
C ASP A 26 -3.39 -5.61 -5.39
N ARG A 27 -2.14 -5.61 -4.92
CA ARG A 27 -1.72 -4.70 -3.86
C ARG A 27 -1.89 -3.23 -4.26
N HIS A 28 -1.59 -2.89 -5.51
CA HIS A 28 -1.81 -1.56 -6.05
C HIS A 28 -3.30 -1.23 -6.17
N GLN A 29 -4.16 -2.15 -6.62
CA GLN A 29 -5.60 -1.89 -6.76
C GLN A 29 -6.24 -1.46 -5.44
N ARG A 30 -5.70 -1.91 -4.30
CA ARG A 30 -6.14 -1.47 -2.96
C ARG A 30 -6.00 0.03 -2.72
N ILE A 31 -5.14 0.75 -3.45
CA ILE A 31 -5.03 2.22 -3.29
C ILE A 31 -6.18 2.96 -3.97
N HIS A 32 -6.87 2.31 -4.90
CA HIS A 32 -8.02 2.87 -5.60
C HIS A 32 -9.34 2.56 -4.89
N THR A 33 -9.39 1.50 -4.08
CA THR A 33 -10.58 1.14 -3.30
C THR A 33 -10.54 1.82 -1.93
N GLU A 34 -11.49 2.70 -1.60
CA GLU A 34 -11.50 3.43 -0.30
C GLU A 34 -11.68 2.51 0.93
N GLU A 35 -11.91 1.21 0.72
CA GLU A 35 -12.20 0.20 1.73
C GLU A 35 -11.06 -0.12 2.71
N ARG A 36 -9.86 0.47 2.53
CA ARG A 36 -8.66 0.09 3.30
C ARG A 36 -7.94 1.26 3.95
N ARG A 37 -8.68 2.33 4.30
CA ARG A 37 -8.15 3.42 5.12
C ARG A 37 -8.18 3.01 6.59
N LEU A 38 -7.05 2.53 7.10
CA LEU A 38 -6.86 2.32 8.54
C LEU A 38 -6.56 3.67 9.19
N THR A 39 -7.52 4.21 9.92
CA THR A 39 -7.37 5.48 10.65
C THR A 39 -6.63 5.26 11.96
N CYS A 40 -5.70 6.16 12.28
CA CYS A 40 -5.10 6.18 13.60
C CYS A 40 -6.13 6.62 14.65
N ALA A 41 -6.17 5.96 15.80
CA ALA A 41 -7.06 6.36 16.90
C ALA A 41 -6.66 7.69 17.55
N GLN A 42 -5.37 8.08 17.43
CA GLN A 42 -4.81 9.26 18.10
C GLN A 42 -4.70 10.48 17.18
N CYS A 43 -4.93 10.33 15.87
CA CYS A 43 -4.87 11.44 14.93
C CYS A 43 -5.68 11.15 13.64
N PRO A 44 -6.06 12.17 12.86
CA PRO A 44 -6.86 12.00 11.65
C PRO A 44 -6.08 11.38 10.46
N LYS A 45 -4.87 10.83 10.68
CA LYS A 45 -4.08 10.21 9.62
C LYS A 45 -4.63 8.82 9.27
N THR A 46 -4.82 8.59 7.99
CA THR A 46 -5.25 7.32 7.42
C THR A 46 -4.12 6.63 6.66
N PHE A 47 -4.01 5.32 6.81
CA PHE A 47 -2.98 4.50 6.17
C PHE A 47 -3.59 3.36 5.37
N TRP A 48 -3.01 3.09 4.22
CA TRP A 48 -3.40 1.96 3.35
C TRP A 48 -2.93 0.59 3.85
N TYR A 49 -1.84 0.58 4.63
CA TYR A 49 -1.19 -0.64 5.09
C TYR A 49 -1.08 -0.67 6.61
N LYS A 50 -1.48 -1.79 7.22
CA LYS A 50 -1.41 -2.00 8.68
C LYS A 50 0.00 -1.75 9.22
N ARG A 51 1.04 -2.21 8.52
CA ARG A 51 2.44 -1.97 8.94
C ARG A 51 2.76 -0.48 9.05
N HIS A 52 2.26 0.37 8.15
CA HIS A 52 2.51 1.81 8.18
C HIS A 52 1.74 2.46 9.34
N LEU A 53 0.49 2.03 9.58
CA LEU A 53 -0.26 2.47 10.76
C LEU A 53 0.45 2.05 12.05
N MET A 54 0.92 0.81 12.17
CA MET A 54 1.60 0.33 13.38
C MET A 54 2.92 1.07 13.63
N THR A 55 3.75 1.27 12.60
CA THR A 55 4.96 2.10 12.75
C THR A 55 4.61 3.54 13.12
N HIS A 56 3.55 4.10 12.55
CA HIS A 56 3.08 5.43 12.92
C HIS A 56 2.60 5.50 14.37
N GLN A 57 1.83 4.52 14.84
CA GLN A 57 1.38 4.42 16.23
C GLN A 57 2.55 4.25 17.18
N TYR A 58 3.52 3.40 16.84
CA TYR A 58 4.76 3.24 17.61
C TYR A 58 5.48 4.58 17.83
N LEU A 59 5.61 5.40 16.78
CA LEU A 59 6.24 6.72 16.90
C LEU A 59 5.42 7.72 17.74
N LEU A 60 4.10 7.50 17.87
CA LEU A 60 3.22 8.36 18.68
C LEU A 60 3.17 7.93 20.15
N THR A 61 3.09 6.63 20.44
CA THR A 61 2.95 6.10 21.81
C THR A 61 4.25 5.59 22.42
N GLY A 62 5.27 5.30 21.61
CA GLY A 62 6.49 4.62 22.05
C GLY A 62 6.30 3.13 22.37
N GLU A 63 5.10 2.58 22.16
CA GLU A 63 4.76 1.20 22.50
C GLU A 63 5.09 0.26 21.35
N CYS A 64 6.12 -0.56 21.51
CA CYS A 64 6.57 -1.51 20.49
C CYS A 64 5.42 -2.49 20.15
N PRO A 65 4.82 -2.39 18.94
CA PRO A 65 3.68 -3.23 18.57
C PRO A 65 4.09 -4.66 18.20
N PHE A 66 5.39 -4.91 18.10
CA PHE A 66 5.99 -6.23 17.95
C PHE A 66 6.71 -6.57 19.26
N PRO A 67 6.00 -7.09 20.28
CA PRO A 67 6.68 -7.75 21.37
C PRO A 67 7.48 -8.94 20.80
N CYS A 68 8.73 -9.06 21.24
CA CYS A 68 9.61 -10.19 20.98
C CYS A 68 8.97 -11.50 21.46
#